data_AF-A0A6A3PV71-F1
#
_entry.id   AF-A0A6A3PV71-F1
#
_cell.length_a   1.000
_cell.length_b   1.000
_cell.length_c   1.000
_cell.angle_alpha   90.00
_cell.angle_beta   90.00
_cell.angle_gamma   90.00
#
_symmetry.space_group_name_H-M   'P 1'
#
loop_
_entity.id
_entity.type
_entity.pdbx_description
1 polymer ?
#
loop_
_entity_poly.entity_id
_entity_poly.type
_entity_poly.pdbx_seq_one_letter_code
_entity_poly.pdbx_strand_id
1 'polypeptide(L)'
;MLAEQDGIIRIAQGLRLPECIITDARDRVSCYEALAMLLKRLAFPCRLSSLRKSFGRSEGVCCRVTLCVASLIMDRWNDLLFFSDSTFTSTFLN
;
A
#
# COMPACT_ATOMS: atom_id res chain seq x y z
N MET A 1 22.23 7.81 6.67
CA MET A 1 21.51 7.09 5.60
C MET A 1 21.10 5.66 6.00
N LEU A 2 21.17 5.27 7.28
CA LEU A 2 20.75 3.93 7.77
C LEU A 2 19.45 3.94 8.60
N ALA A 3 19.00 5.11 9.09
CA ALA A 3 17.87 5.19 10.01
C ALA A 3 16.47 5.07 9.36
N GLU A 4 16.32 5.38 8.07
CA GLU A 4 15.01 5.28 7.39
C GLU A 4 14.63 3.84 7.01
N GLN A 5 15.62 2.98 6.73
CA GLN A 5 15.38 1.58 6.36
C GLN A 5 14.86 0.76 7.55
N ASP A 6 15.18 1.14 8.79
CA ASP A 6 14.59 0.53 9.97
C ASP A 6 13.08 0.80 10.10
N GLY A 7 12.61 1.94 9.59
CA GLY A 7 11.20 2.32 9.66
C GLY A 7 10.29 1.37 8.90
N ILE A 8 10.62 1.09 7.63
CA ILE A 8 9.80 0.21 6.78
C ILE A 8 9.77 -1.22 7.32
N ILE A 9 10.90 -1.70 7.86
CA ILE A 9 11.02 -3.04 8.45
C ILE A 9 10.14 -3.14 9.69
N ARG A 10 10.25 -2.17 10.61
CA ARG A 10 9.47 -2.15 11.85
C ARG A 10 7.97 -2.05 11.57
N ILE A 11 7.56 -1.24 10.59
CA ILE A 11 6.15 -1.13 10.20
C ILE A 11 5.68 -2.46 9.58
N ALA A 12 6.44 -3.06 8.67
CA ALA A 12 6.08 -4.34 8.06
C ALA A 12 5.93 -5.46 9.10
N GLN A 13 6.84 -5.53 10.08
CA GLN A 13 6.78 -6.47 11.20
C GLN A 13 5.58 -6.18 12.12
N GLY A 14 5.35 -4.92 12.47
CA GLY A 14 4.22 -4.50 13.31
C GLY A 14 2.86 -4.82 12.67
N LEU A 15 2.73 -4.58 11.37
CA LEU A 15 1.56 -4.94 10.56
C LEU A 15 1.49 -6.45 10.26
N ARG A 16 2.56 -7.19 10.56
CA ARG A 16 2.70 -8.64 10.33
C ARG A 16 2.43 -9.02 8.86
N LEU A 17 2.98 -8.23 7.93
CA LEU A 17 2.86 -8.50 6.50
C LEU A 17 3.64 -9.77 6.11
N PRO A 18 3.15 -10.57 5.15
CA PRO A 18 3.92 -11.69 4.62
C PRO A 18 5.14 -11.17 3.86
N GLU A 19 6.26 -11.91 3.86
CA GLU A 19 7.53 -11.49 3.25
C GLU A 19 7.42 -11.14 1.75
N CYS A 20 6.51 -11.82 1.06
CA CYS A 20 6.16 -11.56 -0.33
C CYS A 20 4.65 -11.32 -0.46
N ILE A 21 4.30 -10.22 -1.11
CA ILE A 21 2.94 -9.90 -1.50
C ILE A 21 2.69 -10.51 -2.88
N ILE A 22 1.65 -11.32 -2.95
CA ILE A 22 1.20 -11.98 -4.17
C ILE A 22 -0.21 -11.50 -4.46
N THR A 23 -0.40 -10.82 -5.59
CA THR A 23 -1.72 -10.36 -6.04
C THR A 23 -2.49 -11.49 -6.72
N ASP A 24 -3.80 -11.32 -6.94
CA ASP A 24 -4.61 -12.28 -7.70
C ASP A 24 -4.14 -12.45 -9.15
N ALA A 25 -3.53 -11.39 -9.71
CA ALA A 25 -2.87 -11.43 -11.02
C ALA A 25 -1.47 -12.08 -10.98
N ARG A 26 -1.09 -12.67 -9.83
CA ARG A 26 0.19 -13.34 -9.57
C ARG A 26 1.41 -12.42 -9.66
N ASP A 27 1.23 -11.12 -9.50
CA ASP A 27 2.36 -10.21 -9.35
C ASP A 27 3.05 -10.51 -8.01
N ARG A 28 4.37 -10.67 -8.01
CA ARG A 28 5.16 -10.97 -6.81
C ARG A 28 6.03 -9.77 -6.46
N VAL A 29 5.86 -9.24 -5.26
CA VAL A 29 6.57 -8.06 -4.78
C VAL A 29 7.06 -8.30 -3.35
N SER A 30 8.22 -7.76 -2.99
CA SER A 30 8.67 -7.82 -1.59
C SER A 30 7.74 -7.02 -0.69
N CYS A 31 7.58 -7.44 0.56
CA CYS A 31 6.72 -6.75 1.51
C CYS A 31 7.12 -5.29 1.71
N TYR A 32 8.43 -5.00 1.74
CA TYR A 32 8.95 -3.66 1.94
C TYR A 32 8.64 -2.74 0.77
N GLU A 33 8.80 -3.23 -0.46
CA GLU A 33 8.47 -2.45 -1.66
C GLU A 33 6.97 -2.19 -1.74
N ALA A 34 6.16 -3.22 -1.54
CA ALA A 34 4.70 -3.11 -1.58
C ALA A 34 4.16 -2.15 -0.49
N LEU A 35 4.71 -2.22 0.73
CA LEU A 35 4.39 -1.30 1.81
C LEU A 35 4.85 0.12 1.48
N ALA A 36 6.05 0.31 0.93
CA ALA A 36 6.51 1.64 0.53
C ALA A 36 5.63 2.26 -0.57
N MET A 37 5.13 1.45 -1.51
CA MET A 37 4.17 1.90 -2.53
C MET A 37 2.87 2.38 -1.89
N LEU A 38 2.34 1.65 -0.90
CA LEU A 38 1.13 2.04 -0.18
C LEU A 38 1.36 3.30 0.65
N LEU A 39 2.43 3.35 1.45
CA LEU A 39 2.77 4.52 2.28
C LEU A 39 2.93 5.78 1.44
N LYS A 40 3.53 5.68 0.24
CA LYS A 40 3.63 6.82 -0.69
C LYS A 40 2.26 7.33 -1.17
N ARG A 41 1.27 6.45 -1.32
CA ARG A 41 -0.12 6.84 -1.64
C ARG A 41 -0.85 7.45 -0.45
N LEU A 42 -0.56 7.00 0.77
CA LEU A 42 -1.19 7.51 1.99
C LEU A 42 -0.60 8.85 2.44
N ALA A 43 0.70 9.08 2.21
CA ALA A 43 1.36 10.32 2.58
C ALA A 43 0.82 11.53 1.80
N PHE A 44 0.50 11.34 0.51
CA PHE A 44 -0.16 12.35 -0.33
C PHE A 44 -0.84 11.68 -1.55
N PRO A 45 -1.92 12.26 -2.09
CA PRO A 45 -2.53 11.78 -3.32
C PRO A 45 -1.51 11.74 -4.45
N CYS A 46 -1.15 10.55 -4.92
CA CYS A 46 -0.23 10.37 -6.03
C CYS A 46 -0.84 9.54 -7.15
N ARG A 47 -0.52 9.90 -8.40
CA ARG A 47 -0.95 9.16 -9.59
C ARG A 47 -0.19 7.85 -9.71
N LEU A 48 -0.81 6.84 -10.33
CA LEU A 48 -0.14 5.57 -10.64
C LEU A 48 1.12 5.76 -11.50
N SER A 49 1.12 6.76 -12.38
CA SER A 49 2.29 7.14 -13.18
C SER A 49 3.49 7.61 -12.32
N SER A 50 3.24 8.26 -11.18
CA SER A 50 4.28 8.63 -10.22
C SER A 50 4.85 7.42 -9.48
N LEU A 51 4.00 6.45 -9.14
CA LEU A 51 4.44 5.17 -8.58
C LEU A 51 5.28 4.39 -9.59
N ARG A 52 4.81 4.28 -10.84
CA ARG A 52 5.58 3.66 -11.93
C ARG A 52 6.97 4.27 -12.05
N LYS A 53 7.07 5.60 -12.05
CA LYS A 53 8.35 6.31 -12.11
C LYS A 53 9.26 5.99 -10.91
N SER A 54 8.69 5.77 -9.72
CA SER A 54 9.45 5.53 -8.49
C SER A 54 9.89 4.07 -8.31
N PHE A 55 9.04 3.13 -8.73
CA PHE A 55 9.18 1.69 -8.44
C PHE A 55 9.44 0.84 -9.70
N GLY A 56 9.44 1.43 -10.91
CA GLY A 56 9.73 0.72 -12.16
C GLY A 56 8.65 -0.28 -12.61
N ARG A 57 7.52 -0.36 -11.91
CA ARG A 57 6.42 -1.29 -12.17
C ARG A 57 5.32 -0.65 -13.00
N SER A 58 4.65 -1.43 -13.85
CA SER A 58 3.53 -0.91 -14.65
C SER A 58 2.43 -0.37 -13.75
N GLU A 59 1.64 0.58 -14.25
CA GLU A 59 0.58 1.24 -13.48
C GLU A 59 -0.46 0.24 -12.97
N GLY A 60 -0.77 -0.79 -13.77
CA GLY A 60 -1.65 -1.90 -13.36
C GLY A 60 -1.09 -2.70 -12.18
N VAL A 61 0.21 -3.03 -12.19
CA VAL A 61 0.87 -3.71 -11.06
C VAL A 61 0.87 -2.82 -9.83
N CYS A 62 1.19 -1.53 -9.98
CA CYS A 62 1.14 -0.57 -8.88
C CYS A 62 -0.23 -0.50 -8.22
N CYS A 63 -1.30 -0.45 -9.03
CA CYS A 63 -2.67 -0.44 -8.53
C CYS A 63 -2.97 -1.72 -7.72
N ARG A 64 -2.76 -2.90 -8.32
CA ARG A 64 -3.07 -4.20 -7.68
C ARG A 64 -2.28 -4.43 -6.40
N VAL A 65 -0.97 -4.12 -6.41
CA VAL A 65 -0.10 -4.30 -5.24
C VAL A 65 -0.53 -3.39 -4.10
N THR A 66 -0.76 -2.10 -4.39
CA THR A 66 -1.16 -1.16 -3.33
C THR A 66 -2.54 -1.48 -2.76
N LEU A 67 -3.49 -1.92 -3.60
CA LEU A 67 -4.79 -2.39 -3.14
C LEU A 67 -4.66 -3.67 -2.30
N CYS A 68 -3.91 -4.66 -2.76
CA CYS A 68 -3.70 -5.92 -2.05
C CYS A 68 -3.10 -5.71 -0.65
N VAL A 69 -2.07 -4.87 -0.53
CA VAL A 69 -1.49 -4.55 0.78
C VAL A 69 -2.48 -3.81 1.68
N ALA A 70 -3.24 -2.86 1.12
CA ALA A 70 -4.26 -2.14 1.89
C ALA A 70 -5.33 -3.11 2.42
N SER A 71 -5.86 -4.00 1.58
CA SER A 71 -6.82 -5.04 1.99
C SER A 71 -6.24 -5.94 3.08
N LEU A 72 -5.00 -6.44 2.93
CA LEU A 72 -4.36 -7.27 3.95
C LEU A 72 -4.23 -6.57 5.32
N ILE A 73 -3.95 -5.27 5.31
CA ILE A 73 -3.87 -4.47 6.53
C ILE A 73 -5.26 -4.30 7.14
N MET A 74 -6.25 -3.94 6.32
CA MET A 74 -7.63 -3.76 6.78
C MET A 74 -8.22 -5.06 7.32
N ASP A 75 -8.14 -6.16 6.58
CA ASP A 75 -8.68 -7.47 6.99
C ASP A 75 -8.14 -7.92 8.36
N ARG A 76 -6.90 -7.53 8.70
CA ARG A 76 -6.26 -7.91 9.95
C ARG A 76 -6.47 -6.90 11.08
N TRP A 77 -6.48 -5.61 10.76
CA TRP A 77 -6.35 -4.55 11.73
C TRP A 77 -7.52 -3.57 11.69
N ASN A 78 -8.62 -3.87 10.99
CA ASN A 78 -9.79 -2.99 10.84
C ASN A 78 -10.27 -2.40 12.18
N ASP A 79 -10.29 -3.22 13.22
CA ASP A 79 -10.74 -2.82 14.57
C ASP A 79 -9.82 -1.77 15.23
N LEU A 80 -8.57 -1.67 14.79
CA LEU A 80 -7.53 -0.79 15.33
C LEU A 80 -7.19 0.37 14.40
N LEU A 81 -7.17 0.11 13.09
CA LEU A 81 -6.92 1.05 12.01
C LEU A 81 -8.26 1.39 11.37
N PHE A 82 -9.04 2.24 12.05
CA PHE A 82 -10.30 2.72 11.50
C PHE A 82 -10.01 3.72 10.37
N PHE A 83 -9.98 3.23 9.13
CA PHE A 83 -10.11 4.10 7.97
C PHE A 83 -11.61 4.34 7.80
N SER A 84 -12.09 5.53 8.16
CA SER A 84 -13.53 5.77 8.21
C SER A 84 -14.20 5.43 6.87
N ASP A 85 -15.19 4.52 6.88
CA ASP A 85 -16.03 4.19 5.73
C ASP A 85 -16.73 5.44 5.15
N SER A 86 -16.89 6.48 5.97
CA SER A 86 -17.53 7.74 5.61
C SER A 86 -16.75 8.63 4.63
N THR A 87 -15.51 8.31 4.23
CA THR A 87 -14.78 9.16 3.27
C THR A 87 -15.03 8.82 1.80
N PHE A 88 -15.81 7.77 1.50
CA PHE A 88 -16.46 7.63 0.18
C PHE A 88 -17.78 8.42 0.14
N THR A 89 -17.77 9.69 0.57
CA THR A 89 -18.86 10.59 0.23
C THR A 89 -18.83 10.83 -1.27
N SER A 90 -19.85 10.26 -1.92
CA SER A 90 -20.53 10.73 -3.12
C SER A 90 -20.64 12.27 -3.17
N THR A 91 -19.55 12.97 -3.48
CA THR A 91 -19.56 14.43 -3.70
C THR A 91 -19.14 14.78 -5.13
N PHE A 92 -19.45 13.89 -6.09
CA PHE A 92 -19.32 14.16 -7.53
C PHE A 92 -20.66 14.08 -8.27
N LEU A 93 -21.77 14.47 -7.62
CA LEU A 93 -23.01 14.82 -8.30
C LEU A 93 -23.60 16.07 -7.64
N ASN A 94 -23.15 17.23 -8.09
CA ASN A 94 -23.92 18.47 -8.18
C ASN A 94 -23.43 19.21 -9.43
#